data_AF-A0A9D8DK34-F1
#
_entry.id   AF-A0A9D8DK34-F1
#
_cell.length_a   1.000
_cell.length_b   1.000
_cell.length_c   1.000
_cell.angle_alpha   90.00
_cell.angle_beta   90.00
_cell.angle_gamma   90.00
#
_symmetry.space_group_name_H-M   'P 1'
#
loop_
_entity.id
_entity.type
_entity.pdbx_description
1 polymer ?
#
loop_
_entity_poly.entity_id
_entity_poly.type
_entity_poly.pdbx_seq_one_letter_code
_entity_poly.pdbx_strand_id
1 'polypeptide(L)'
;MTPVFCPRCGVENEKGSRYCSSCGASLKKGRCKERRSIKDRLAALVGGSRRERLLTLGTIIAIAIAVIAFVALDFDDSDLPDPEQSQAADSACVEAKQGVAEAATRSQASGSINTYGIGLVIASLNFREALRAQGLAGAEAAELDAALRDAAIEAGVLARLGREDAAPGEIDAQVQRTNAAFARVDAGIEELGLQRCAAVGIAPAGRQTPAGE
;
A
#
# COMPACT_ATOMS: atom_id res chain seq x y z
N MET A 1 14.43 62.39 9.48
CA MET A 1 13.18 61.72 9.07
C MET A 1 13.19 60.33 9.70
N THR A 2 12.12 59.90 10.37
CA THR A 2 12.09 58.60 11.07
C THR A 2 11.75 57.45 10.10
N PRO A 3 12.59 56.41 10.00
CA PRO A 3 12.35 55.26 9.13
C PRO A 3 11.16 54.41 9.59
N VAL A 4 10.63 53.57 8.71
CA VAL A 4 9.58 52.59 9.03
C VAL A 4 10.06 51.17 8.72
N PHE A 5 9.93 50.28 9.70
CA PHE A 5 10.30 48.88 9.54
C PHE A 5 9.12 48.07 8.99
N CYS A 6 9.40 47.14 8.08
CA CYS A 6 8.39 46.26 7.52
C CYS A 6 7.91 45.24 8.57
N PRO A 7 6.60 45.13 8.83
CA PRO A 7 6.08 44.16 9.81
C PRO A 7 6.20 42.70 9.36
N ARG A 8 6.47 42.45 8.06
CA ARG A 8 6.56 41.10 7.50
C ARG A 8 8.00 40.56 7.50
N CYS A 9 8.98 41.41 7.22
CA CYS A 9 10.38 40.98 7.04
C CYS A 9 11.40 41.79 7.86
N GLY A 10 10.97 42.82 8.58
CA GLY A 10 11.85 43.63 9.44
C GLY A 10 12.73 44.64 8.68
N VAL A 11 12.74 44.66 7.36
CA VAL A 11 13.57 45.61 6.58
C VAL A 11 13.15 47.06 6.80
N GLU A 12 14.14 47.95 6.91
CA GLU A 12 13.95 49.38 7.02
C GLU A 12 13.54 50.00 5.68
N ASN A 13 12.51 50.85 5.68
CA ASN A 13 12.03 51.54 4.49
C ASN A 13 11.89 53.04 4.76
N GLU A 14 11.96 53.82 3.67
CA GLU A 14 11.82 55.26 3.72
C GLU A 14 10.42 55.69 4.18
N LYS A 15 10.36 56.77 4.96
CA LYS A 15 9.12 57.31 5.50
C LYS A 15 8.18 57.76 4.37
N GLY A 16 7.02 57.10 4.27
CA GLY A 16 6.03 57.37 3.22
C GLY A 16 5.94 56.29 2.14
N SER A 17 6.87 55.33 2.14
CA SER A 17 6.81 54.14 1.29
C SER A 17 5.49 53.39 1.50
N ARG A 18 4.77 53.11 0.40
CA ARG A 18 3.50 52.36 0.45
C ARG A 18 3.71 50.85 0.57
N TYR A 19 4.84 50.36 0.06
CA TYR A 19 5.22 48.95 -0.01
C TYR A 19 6.68 48.78 0.43
N CYS A 20 7.01 47.59 0.92
CA CYS A 20 8.37 47.23 1.30
C CYS A 20 9.22 47.00 0.05
N SER A 21 10.40 47.62 0.01
CA SER A 21 11.36 47.47 -1.10
C SER A 21 11.91 46.05 -1.25
N SER A 22 11.95 45.27 -0.17
CA SER A 22 12.49 43.90 -0.17
C SER A 22 11.44 42.83 -0.47
N CYS A 23 10.27 42.86 0.19
CA CYS A 23 9.27 41.80 0.09
C CYS A 23 7.95 42.20 -0.59
N GLY A 24 7.80 43.46 -1.00
CA GLY A 24 6.58 43.99 -1.61
C GLY A 24 5.38 44.15 -0.68
N ALA A 25 5.49 43.80 0.62
CA ALA A 25 4.38 43.91 1.56
C ALA A 25 3.95 45.37 1.79
N SER A 26 2.64 45.61 1.87
CA SER A 26 2.09 46.94 2.15
C SER A 26 2.52 47.45 3.54
N LEU A 27 3.13 48.65 3.57
CA LEU A 27 3.58 49.33 4.80
C LEU A 27 2.54 50.31 5.34
N LYS A 28 1.46 50.59 4.58
CA LYS A 28 0.30 51.26 5.16
C LYS A 28 -0.16 50.43 6.35
N LYS A 29 -0.16 51.02 7.55
CA LYS A 29 -0.95 50.54 8.69
C LYS A 29 -2.33 50.26 8.11
N GLY A 30 -2.62 48.99 7.88
CA GLY A 30 -3.93 48.59 7.43
C GLY A 30 -4.86 49.23 8.44
N ARG A 31 -5.80 50.06 7.96
CA ARG A 31 -7.00 50.30 8.76
C ARG A 31 -7.37 48.92 9.23
N CYS A 32 -7.29 48.71 10.55
CA CYS A 32 -7.75 47.50 11.18
C CYS A 32 -9.12 47.33 10.53
N LYS A 33 -9.27 46.34 9.65
CA LYS A 33 -10.57 45.96 9.15
C LYS A 33 -11.25 45.64 10.46
N GLU A 34 -12.06 46.59 10.93
CA GLU A 34 -12.75 46.53 12.20
C GLU A 34 -13.20 45.09 12.29
N ARG A 35 -12.68 44.38 13.31
CA ARG A 35 -12.98 42.98 13.53
C ARG A 35 -14.48 42.97 13.77
N ARG A 36 -15.29 42.99 12.69
CA ARG A 36 -16.71 42.76 12.72
C ARG A 36 -16.80 41.46 13.48
N SER A 37 -17.50 41.53 14.59
CA SER A 37 -17.57 40.44 15.51
C SER A 37 -17.96 39.22 14.70
N ILE A 38 -17.40 38.06 15.02
CA ILE A 38 -17.82 36.80 14.37
C ILE A 38 -19.35 36.68 14.42
N LYS A 39 -19.97 37.26 15.48
CA LYS A 39 -21.42 37.43 15.63
C LYS A 39 -22.08 38.25 14.52
N ASP A 40 -21.50 39.36 14.07
CA ASP A 40 -22.08 40.20 13.00
C ASP A 40 -22.02 39.50 11.64
N ARG A 41 -20.98 38.69 11.42
CA ARG A 41 -20.85 37.87 10.21
C ARG A 41 -21.83 36.70 10.21
N LEU A 42 -22.03 36.06 11.36
CA LEU A 42 -23.03 35.02 11.55
C LEU A 42 -24.46 35.57 11.44
N ALA A 43 -24.72 36.76 11.97
CA ALA A 43 -26.03 37.40 11.88
C ALA A 43 -26.42 37.72 10.44
N ALA A 44 -25.46 38.07 9.58
CA ALA A 44 -25.70 38.28 8.16
C ALA A 44 -25.98 36.98 7.37
N LEU A 45 -25.62 35.81 7.90
CA LEU A 45 -25.87 34.51 7.29
C LEU A 45 -27.23 33.91 7.67
N VAL A 46 -27.84 34.38 8.76
CA VAL A 46 -29.15 33.93 9.22
C VAL A 46 -30.22 34.85 8.61
N GLY A 47 -30.89 34.37 7.56
CA GLY A 47 -31.90 35.13 6.81
C GLY A 47 -32.91 35.86 7.69
N GLY A 48 -33.33 37.05 7.24
CA GLY A 48 -34.22 37.93 8.00
C GLY A 48 -35.63 37.35 8.16
N SER A 49 -36.05 36.46 7.27
CA SER A 49 -37.39 35.88 7.28
C SER A 49 -37.45 34.54 8.04
N ARG A 50 -38.62 34.24 8.66
CA ARG A 50 -38.86 32.94 9.33
C ARG A 50 -38.65 31.75 8.38
N ARG A 51 -38.93 31.91 7.09
CA ARG A 51 -38.80 30.85 6.08
C ARG A 51 -37.34 30.53 5.75
N GLU A 52 -36.50 31.55 5.62
CA GLU A 52 -35.05 31.36 5.41
C GLU A 52 -34.38 30.71 6.62
N ARG A 53 -34.82 31.05 7.83
CA ARG A 53 -34.33 30.43 9.08
C ARG A 53 -34.64 28.94 9.17
N LEU A 54 -35.83 28.52 8.72
CA LEU A 54 -36.20 27.11 8.66
C LEU A 54 -35.36 26.34 7.64
N LEU A 55 -35.12 26.93 6.46
CA LEU A 55 -34.28 26.32 5.42
C LEU A 55 -32.83 26.15 5.90
N THR A 56 -32.23 27.20 6.48
CA THR A 56 -30.84 27.12 6.99
C THR A 56 -30.69 26.12 8.11
N LEU A 57 -31.65 26.05 9.05
CA LEU A 57 -31.65 25.04 10.10
C LEU A 57 -31.75 23.62 9.52
N GLY A 58 -32.62 23.43 8.52
CA GLY A 58 -32.77 22.14 7.83
C GLY A 58 -31.48 21.67 7.16
N THR A 59 -30.76 22.56 6.46
CA THR A 59 -29.49 22.22 5.82
C THR A 59 -28.40 21.86 6.84
N ILE A 60 -28.32 22.59 7.96
CA ILE A 60 -27.35 22.31 9.03
C ILE A 60 -27.64 20.93 9.64
N ILE A 61 -28.91 20.61 9.90
CA ILE A 61 -29.31 19.29 10.42
C ILE A 61 -28.96 18.20 9.41
N ALA A 62 -29.23 18.40 8.13
CA ALA A 62 -28.91 17.42 7.09
C ALA A 62 -27.40 17.15 6.99
N ILE A 63 -26.57 18.19 7.03
CA ILE A 63 -25.10 18.06 7.04
C ILE A 63 -24.64 17.35 8.31
N ALA A 64 -25.19 17.71 9.47
CA ALA A 64 -24.86 17.05 10.73
C ALA A 64 -25.21 15.55 10.70
N ILE A 65 -26.39 15.18 10.19
CA ILE A 65 -26.79 13.78 9.99
C ILE A 65 -25.84 13.08 9.02
N ALA A 66 -25.47 13.73 7.90
CA ALA A 66 -24.53 13.14 6.94
C ALA A 66 -23.14 12.90 7.56
N VAL A 67 -22.63 13.83 8.37
CA VAL A 67 -21.36 13.67 9.09
C VAL A 67 -21.46 12.59 10.16
N ILE A 68 -22.54 12.56 10.94
CA ILE A 68 -22.76 11.51 11.95
C ILE A 68 -22.89 10.15 11.27
N ALA A 69 -23.62 10.06 10.15
CA ALA A 69 -23.73 8.83 9.38
C ALA A 69 -22.36 8.41 8.82
N PHE A 70 -21.55 9.34 8.32
CA PHE A 70 -20.20 9.05 7.83
C PHE A 70 -19.26 8.55 8.95
N VAL A 71 -19.34 9.16 10.14
CA VAL A 71 -18.56 8.74 11.32
C VAL A 71 -19.12 7.46 11.96
N ALA A 72 -20.42 7.22 11.92
CA ALA A 72 -21.03 5.97 12.39
C ALA A 72 -20.84 4.83 11.39
N LEU A 73 -20.60 5.18 10.12
CA LEU A 73 -20.02 4.32 9.11
C LEU A 73 -18.49 4.29 9.23
N ASP A 74 -17.90 4.68 10.39
CA ASP A 74 -16.50 4.38 10.70
C ASP A 74 -16.30 2.92 10.31
N PHE A 75 -15.58 2.77 9.20
CA PHE A 75 -14.99 1.53 8.78
C PHE A 75 -14.27 1.06 10.02
N ASP A 76 -14.59 -0.15 10.47
CA ASP A 76 -13.97 -0.73 11.65
C ASP A 76 -12.47 -0.76 11.37
N ASP A 77 -11.74 0.27 11.81
CA ASP A 77 -10.29 0.44 11.57
C ASP A 77 -9.51 -0.72 12.21
N SER A 78 -10.21 -1.58 12.97
CA SER A 78 -9.72 -2.88 13.43
C SER A 78 -9.43 -3.88 12.30
N ASP A 79 -9.93 -3.65 11.08
CA ASP A 79 -9.59 -4.46 9.90
C ASP A 79 -8.36 -3.95 9.13
N LEU A 80 -7.87 -2.73 9.41
CA LEU A 80 -6.63 -2.27 8.82
C LEU A 80 -5.44 -2.86 9.59
N PRO A 81 -4.62 -3.73 8.96
CA PRO A 81 -3.48 -4.32 9.63
C PRO A 81 -2.54 -3.22 10.11
N ASP A 82 -2.07 -3.36 11.35
CA ASP A 82 -1.08 -2.45 11.94
C ASP A 82 0.07 -2.28 10.91
N PRO A 83 0.46 -1.04 10.56
CA PRO A 83 1.56 -0.82 9.62
C PRO A 83 2.84 -1.56 10.03
N GLU A 84 3.06 -1.82 11.32
CA GLU A 84 4.17 -2.63 11.82
C GLU A 84 4.03 -4.11 11.42
N GLN A 85 2.83 -4.71 11.53
CA GLN A 85 2.55 -6.07 11.08
C GLN A 85 2.69 -6.22 9.56
N SER A 86 2.17 -5.24 8.81
CA SER A 86 2.27 -5.23 7.35
C SER A 86 3.73 -5.20 6.88
N GLN A 87 4.58 -4.41 7.55
CA GLN A 87 6.00 -4.33 7.22
C GLN A 87 6.76 -5.63 7.55
N ALA A 88 6.42 -6.28 8.68
CA ALA A 88 7.03 -7.54 9.08
C ALA A 88 6.61 -8.70 8.14
N ALA A 89 5.35 -8.74 7.74
CA ALA A 89 4.86 -9.68 6.73
C ALA A 89 5.56 -9.48 5.37
N ASP A 90 5.73 -8.23 4.94
CA ASP A 90 6.39 -7.89 3.69
C ASP A 90 7.88 -8.32 3.70
N SER A 91 8.60 -8.11 4.82
CA SER A 91 9.99 -8.58 4.93
C SER A 91 10.11 -10.10 4.95
N ALA A 92 9.23 -10.79 5.66
CA ALA A 92 9.19 -12.25 5.68
C ALA A 92 8.90 -12.84 4.30
N CYS A 93 7.99 -12.21 3.56
CA CYS A 93 7.63 -12.57 2.19
C CYS A 93 8.83 -12.40 1.24
N VAL A 94 9.56 -11.27 1.33
CA VAL A 94 10.79 -11.03 0.56
C VAL A 94 11.85 -12.11 0.82
N GLU A 95 12.11 -12.44 2.09
CA GLU A 95 13.09 -13.48 2.46
C GLU A 95 12.69 -14.84 1.89
N ALA A 96 11.41 -15.21 1.98
CA ALA A 96 10.91 -16.45 1.42
C ALA A 96 11.06 -16.51 -0.12
N LYS A 97 10.72 -15.43 -0.84
CA LYS A 97 10.90 -15.35 -2.29
C LYS A 97 12.37 -15.41 -2.71
N GLN A 98 13.26 -14.79 -1.95
CA GLN A 98 14.70 -14.91 -2.18
C GLN A 98 15.17 -16.36 -2.01
N GLY A 99 14.69 -17.07 -0.99
CA GLY A 99 14.95 -18.50 -0.81
C GLY A 99 14.48 -19.36 -2.00
N VAL A 100 13.32 -19.05 -2.58
CA VAL A 100 12.83 -19.68 -3.82
C VAL A 100 13.79 -19.41 -4.99
N ALA A 101 14.18 -18.15 -5.20
CA ALA A 101 15.07 -17.75 -6.28
C ALA A 101 16.46 -18.41 -6.18
N GLU A 102 17.00 -18.53 -4.97
CA GLU A 102 18.24 -19.26 -4.70
C GLU A 102 18.11 -20.76 -4.95
N ALA A 103 17.00 -21.38 -4.55
CA ALA A 103 16.72 -22.78 -4.85
C ALA A 103 16.61 -23.01 -6.37
N ALA A 104 15.93 -22.13 -7.09
CA ALA A 104 15.86 -22.13 -8.55
C ALA A 104 17.26 -22.06 -9.18
N THR A 105 18.08 -21.11 -8.73
CA THR A 105 19.45 -20.91 -9.23
C THR A 105 20.32 -22.15 -8.99
N ARG A 106 20.30 -22.71 -7.77
CA ARG A 106 21.02 -23.94 -7.43
C ARG A 106 20.58 -25.14 -8.27
N SER A 107 19.29 -25.23 -8.57
CA SER A 107 18.76 -26.32 -9.39
C SER A 107 19.12 -26.21 -10.86
N GLN A 108 19.17 -24.98 -11.41
CA GLN A 108 19.66 -24.75 -12.77
C GLN A 108 21.13 -25.16 -12.88
N ALA A 109 21.93 -24.85 -11.86
CA ALA A 109 23.33 -25.26 -11.81
C ALA A 109 23.50 -26.79 -11.71
N SER A 110 22.58 -27.51 -11.05
CA SER A 110 22.65 -28.96 -10.91
C SER A 110 21.94 -29.75 -12.02
N GLY A 111 21.07 -29.11 -12.81
CA GLY A 111 20.19 -29.76 -13.77
C GLY A 111 19.13 -30.68 -13.15
N SER A 112 18.99 -30.70 -11.82
CA SER A 112 18.12 -31.64 -11.10
C SER A 112 16.74 -31.02 -10.81
N ILE A 113 15.73 -31.46 -11.56
CA ILE A 113 14.32 -31.09 -11.35
C ILE A 113 13.82 -31.56 -9.98
N ASN A 114 14.29 -32.71 -9.49
CA ASN A 114 13.96 -33.19 -8.15
C ASN A 114 14.41 -32.18 -7.08
N THR A 115 15.66 -31.72 -7.17
CA THR A 115 16.22 -30.73 -6.24
C THR A 115 15.46 -29.41 -6.31
N TYR A 116 15.07 -28.99 -7.53
CA TYR A 116 14.24 -27.80 -7.73
C TYR A 116 12.89 -27.92 -7.01
N GLY A 117 12.14 -28.99 -7.27
CA GLY A 117 10.81 -29.20 -6.68
C GLY A 117 10.86 -29.27 -5.15
N ILE A 118 11.87 -29.93 -4.57
CA ILE A 118 12.06 -29.98 -3.10
C ILE A 118 12.32 -28.56 -2.55
N GLY A 119 13.17 -27.78 -3.21
CA GLY A 119 13.46 -26.41 -2.79
C GLY A 119 12.22 -25.53 -2.78
N LEU A 120 11.36 -25.65 -3.80
CA LEU A 120 10.08 -24.96 -3.86
C LEU A 120 9.14 -25.35 -2.72
N VAL A 121 9.01 -26.65 -2.41
CA VAL A 121 8.18 -27.12 -1.29
C VAL A 121 8.62 -26.48 0.03
N ILE A 122 9.93 -26.54 0.32
CA ILE A 122 10.47 -25.99 1.57
C ILE A 122 10.21 -24.49 1.66
N ALA A 123 10.46 -23.76 0.57
CA ALA A 123 10.26 -22.31 0.56
C ALA A 123 8.78 -21.93 0.73
N SER A 124 7.84 -22.64 0.09
CA SER A 124 6.40 -22.41 0.28
C SER A 124 5.96 -22.69 1.73
N LEU A 125 6.49 -23.73 2.37
CA LEU A 125 6.16 -24.05 3.77
C LEU A 125 6.70 -22.99 4.73
N ASN A 126 7.96 -22.57 4.56
CA ASN A 126 8.57 -21.51 5.37
C ASN A 126 7.80 -20.20 5.23
N PHE A 127 7.35 -19.87 4.01
CA PHE A 127 6.56 -18.67 3.79
C PHE A 127 5.23 -18.72 4.55
N ARG A 128 4.51 -19.85 4.49
CA ARG A 128 3.26 -20.04 5.26
C ARG A 128 3.48 -19.92 6.76
N GLU A 129 4.56 -20.49 7.27
CA GLU A 129 4.92 -20.38 8.70
C GLU A 129 5.18 -18.92 9.07
N ALA A 130 5.91 -18.18 8.22
CA ALA A 130 6.20 -16.78 8.45
C ALA A 130 4.93 -15.90 8.44
N LEU A 131 4.01 -16.12 7.49
CA LEU A 131 2.71 -15.42 7.46
C LEU A 131 1.91 -15.64 8.74
N ARG A 132 1.87 -16.89 9.23
CA ARG A 132 1.18 -17.21 10.51
C ARG A 132 1.87 -16.58 11.71
N ALA A 133 3.19 -16.54 11.72
CA ALA A 133 3.95 -15.91 12.80
C ALA A 133 3.68 -14.40 12.92
N GLN A 134 3.34 -13.73 11.80
CA GLN A 134 2.96 -12.32 11.79
C GLN A 134 1.49 -12.07 12.17
N GLY A 135 0.70 -13.11 12.42
CA GLY A 135 -0.70 -12.95 12.82
C GLY A 135 -1.61 -12.41 11.71
N LEU A 136 -1.20 -12.51 10.44
CA LEU A 136 -2.04 -12.16 9.31
C LEU A 136 -3.32 -13.02 9.34
N ALA A 137 -4.45 -12.35 9.48
CA ALA A 137 -5.79 -12.92 9.52
C ALA A 137 -6.67 -12.20 8.48
N GLY A 138 -7.85 -12.75 8.21
CA GLY A 138 -8.75 -12.23 7.19
C GLY A 138 -8.93 -13.20 6.02
N ALA A 139 -9.82 -12.84 5.09
CA ALA A 139 -10.15 -13.68 3.94
C ALA A 139 -8.97 -13.75 2.96
N GLU A 140 -8.29 -12.62 2.75
CA GLU A 140 -7.15 -12.44 1.86
C GLU A 140 -5.95 -13.24 2.34
N ALA A 141 -5.67 -13.23 3.65
CA ALA A 141 -4.62 -14.04 4.26
C ALA A 141 -4.91 -15.55 4.14
N ALA A 142 -6.18 -15.95 4.28
CA ALA A 142 -6.60 -17.33 4.10
C ALA A 142 -6.47 -17.78 2.63
N GLU A 143 -6.79 -16.91 1.68
CA GLU A 143 -6.61 -17.16 0.25
C GLU A 143 -5.13 -17.30 -0.13
N LEU A 144 -4.25 -16.44 0.41
CA LEU A 144 -2.81 -16.58 0.22
C LEU A 144 -2.26 -17.89 0.83
N ASP A 145 -2.70 -18.29 2.03
CA ASP A 145 -2.29 -19.58 2.63
C ASP A 145 -2.74 -20.76 1.76
N ALA A 146 -3.94 -20.70 1.18
CA ALA A 146 -4.45 -21.70 0.26
C ALA A 146 -3.62 -21.76 -1.04
N ALA A 147 -3.32 -20.61 -1.64
CA ALA A 147 -2.46 -20.52 -2.82
C ALA A 147 -1.05 -21.09 -2.57
N LEU A 148 -0.46 -20.80 -1.40
CA LEU A 148 0.83 -21.35 -1.01
C LEU A 148 0.79 -22.87 -0.79
N ARG A 149 -0.32 -23.39 -0.25
CA ARG A 149 -0.52 -24.83 -0.09
C ARG A 149 -0.61 -25.52 -1.45
N ASP A 150 -1.35 -24.95 -2.40
CA ASP A 150 -1.43 -25.46 -3.78
C ASP A 150 -0.06 -25.46 -4.46
N ALA A 151 0.68 -24.36 -4.34
CA ALA A 151 2.03 -24.24 -4.90
C ALA A 151 2.97 -25.31 -4.34
N ALA A 152 2.91 -25.58 -3.03
CA ALA A 152 3.68 -26.65 -2.40
C ALA A 152 3.27 -28.04 -2.91
N ILE A 153 1.99 -28.28 -3.17
CA ILE A 153 1.51 -29.56 -3.73
C ILE A 153 2.08 -29.77 -5.14
N GLU A 154 1.94 -28.78 -6.02
CA GLU A 154 2.42 -28.86 -7.40
C GLU A 154 3.96 -28.98 -7.46
N ALA A 155 4.67 -28.27 -6.57
CA ALA A 155 6.11 -28.42 -6.41
C ALA A 155 6.52 -29.83 -5.94
N GLY A 156 5.74 -30.43 -5.04
CA GLY A 156 5.95 -31.80 -4.57
C GLY A 156 5.76 -32.83 -5.69
N VAL A 157 4.76 -32.64 -6.55
CA VAL A 157 4.56 -33.48 -7.75
C VAL A 157 5.74 -33.33 -8.70
N LEU A 158 6.21 -32.10 -8.94
CA LEU A 158 7.39 -31.84 -9.77
C LEU A 158 8.65 -32.55 -9.24
N ALA A 159 8.88 -32.47 -7.92
CA ALA A 159 9.99 -33.17 -7.28
C ALA A 159 9.92 -34.68 -7.51
N ARG A 160 8.73 -35.26 -7.36
CA ARG A 160 8.49 -36.68 -7.60
C ARG A 160 8.79 -37.08 -9.04
N LEU A 161 8.28 -36.33 -10.02
CA LEU A 161 8.55 -36.60 -11.45
C LEU A 161 10.05 -36.54 -11.76
N GLY A 162 10.77 -35.58 -11.18
CA GLY A 162 12.22 -35.47 -11.33
C GLY A 162 13.02 -36.61 -10.69
N ARG A 163 12.45 -37.34 -9.72
CA ARG A 163 13.06 -38.52 -9.10
C ARG A 163 12.73 -39.81 -9.83
N GLU A 164 11.57 -39.87 -10.48
CA GLU A 164 11.10 -41.03 -11.23
C GLU A 164 11.57 -41.00 -12.70
N ASP A 165 12.43 -40.04 -13.08
CA ASP A 165 12.90 -39.81 -14.45
C ASP A 165 11.74 -39.77 -15.46
N ALA A 166 10.68 -39.04 -15.09
CA ALA A 166 9.48 -38.92 -15.90
C ALA A 166 9.76 -38.38 -17.31
N ALA A 167 8.84 -38.61 -18.25
CA ALA A 167 9.01 -38.16 -19.62
C ALA A 167 9.11 -36.62 -19.69
N PRO A 168 9.94 -36.04 -20.59
CA PRO A 168 10.11 -34.59 -20.69
C PRO A 168 8.80 -33.80 -20.84
N GLY A 169 7.83 -34.33 -21.59
CA GLY A 169 6.51 -33.69 -21.74
C GLY A 169 5.68 -33.67 -20.46
N GLU A 170 5.81 -34.67 -19.58
CA GLU A 170 5.13 -34.71 -18.28
C GLU A 170 5.75 -33.69 -17.32
N ILE A 171 7.09 -33.59 -17.33
CA ILE A 171 7.84 -32.59 -16.58
C ILE A 171 7.45 -31.19 -17.04
N ASP A 172 7.47 -30.91 -18.35
CA ASP A 172 7.14 -29.59 -18.88
C ASP A 172 5.68 -29.21 -18.54
N ALA A 173 4.74 -30.15 -18.64
CA ALA A 173 3.35 -29.93 -18.24
C ALA A 173 3.21 -29.66 -16.73
N GLN A 174 3.96 -30.37 -15.89
CA GLN A 174 3.96 -30.14 -14.44
C GLN A 174 4.61 -28.80 -14.08
N VAL A 175 5.69 -28.41 -14.75
CA VAL A 175 6.31 -27.09 -14.60
C VAL A 175 5.31 -25.98 -14.86
N GLN A 176 4.49 -26.09 -15.91
CA GLN A 176 3.44 -25.10 -16.20
C GLN A 176 2.38 -25.04 -15.10
N ARG A 177 1.96 -26.18 -14.54
CA ARG A 177 1.03 -26.20 -13.38
C ARG A 177 1.64 -25.56 -12.14
N THR A 178 2.91 -25.86 -11.86
CA THR A 178 3.65 -25.25 -10.75
C THR A 178 3.76 -23.73 -10.94
N ASN A 179 4.13 -23.25 -12.13
CA ASN A 179 4.18 -21.82 -12.44
C ASN A 179 2.82 -21.14 -12.27
N ALA A 180 1.73 -21.78 -12.74
CA ALA A 180 0.38 -21.25 -12.57
C ALA A 180 -0.06 -21.20 -11.09
N ALA A 181 0.40 -22.12 -10.25
CA ALA A 181 0.14 -22.07 -8.82
C ALA A 181 0.91 -20.92 -8.13
N PHE A 182 2.18 -20.70 -8.49
CA PHE A 182 2.94 -19.56 -7.98
C PHE A 182 2.41 -18.22 -8.48
N ALA A 183 1.84 -18.14 -9.68
CA ALA A 183 1.15 -16.93 -10.14
C ALA A 183 -0.05 -16.57 -9.27
N ARG A 184 -0.78 -17.56 -8.71
CA ARG A 184 -1.84 -17.30 -7.72
C ARG A 184 -1.29 -16.79 -6.39
N VAL A 185 -0.10 -17.25 -5.98
CA VAL A 185 0.61 -16.72 -4.81
C VAL A 185 0.96 -15.26 -5.04
N ASP A 186 1.51 -14.91 -6.20
CA ASP A 186 1.85 -13.52 -6.52
C ASP A 186 0.61 -12.61 -6.52
N ALA A 187 -0.52 -13.06 -7.07
CA ALA A 187 -1.77 -12.32 -7.01
C ALA A 187 -2.25 -12.06 -5.57
N GLY A 188 -2.17 -13.07 -4.69
CA GLY A 188 -2.54 -12.89 -3.27
C GLY A 188 -1.60 -11.95 -2.50
N ILE A 189 -0.32 -11.89 -2.88
CA ILE A 189 0.64 -10.93 -2.32
C ILE A 189 0.30 -9.49 -2.72
N GLU A 190 -0.10 -9.28 -3.98
CA GLU A 190 -0.54 -7.98 -4.48
C GLU A 190 -1.82 -7.50 -3.79
N GLU A 191 -2.79 -8.40 -3.60
CA GLU A 191 -4.07 -8.10 -2.92
C GLU A 191 -3.87 -7.72 -1.44
N LEU A 192 -2.93 -8.37 -0.76
CA LEU A 192 -2.52 -8.00 0.61
C LEU A 192 -1.67 -6.71 0.68
N GLY A 193 -1.35 -6.09 -0.45
CA GLY A 193 -0.59 -4.84 -0.48
C GLY A 193 0.87 -4.98 -0.02
N LEU A 194 1.46 -6.18 -0.11
CA LEU A 194 2.86 -6.45 0.26
C LEU A 194 3.81 -5.96 -0.84
N GLN A 195 3.97 -4.63 -0.94
CA GLN A 195 4.61 -3.96 -2.06
C GLN A 195 6.06 -4.39 -2.31
N ARG A 196 6.88 -4.57 -1.26
CA ARG A 196 8.29 -4.97 -1.45
C ARG A 196 8.37 -6.42 -1.92
N CYS A 197 7.49 -7.28 -1.41
CA CYS A 197 7.43 -8.66 -1.83
C CYS A 197 6.90 -8.82 -3.25
N ALA A 198 5.91 -8.02 -3.66
CA ALA A 198 5.42 -7.99 -5.04
C ALA A 198 6.53 -7.60 -6.03
N ALA A 199 7.44 -6.71 -5.62
CA ALA A 199 8.61 -6.33 -6.44
C ALA A 199 9.65 -7.46 -6.63
N VAL A 200 9.62 -8.50 -5.79
CA VAL A 200 10.47 -9.68 -5.96
C VAL A 200 9.72 -10.68 -6.83
N GLY A 201 10.11 -10.81 -8.10
CA GLY A 201 9.54 -11.82 -8.99
C GLY A 201 10.02 -13.23 -8.64
N ILE A 202 9.10 -14.19 -8.55
CA ILE A 202 9.47 -15.61 -8.57
C ILE A 202 9.73 -15.96 -10.04
N ALA A 203 11.00 -16.11 -10.42
CA ALA A 203 11.33 -16.47 -11.79
C ALA A 203 10.63 -17.80 -12.13
N PRO A 204 9.88 -17.88 -13.25
CA PRO A 204 9.20 -19.11 -13.62
C PRO A 204 10.22 -20.23 -13.79
N ALA A 205 9.86 -21.44 -13.38
CA ALA A 205 10.63 -22.61 -13.78
C ALA A 205 10.50 -22.71 -15.30
N GLY A 206 11.56 -22.37 -15.99
CA GLY A 206 11.66 -22.50 -17.43
C GLY A 206 13.12 -22.68 -17.74
N ARG A 207 13.42 -23.66 -18.60
CA ARG A 207 14.71 -23.66 -19.29
C ARG A 207 14.83 -22.28 -19.93
N GLN A 208 15.77 -21.45 -19.44
CA GLN A 208 16.31 -20.41 -20.31
C GLN A 208 16.89 -21.19 -21.48
N THR A 209 16.14 -21.30 -22.58
CA THR A 209 16.72 -21.73 -23.85
C THR A 209 17.94 -20.83 -24.02
N PRO A 210 19.17 -21.39 -24.08
CA PRO A 210 20.34 -20.57 -24.31
C PRO A 210 20.05 -19.71 -25.53
N ALA A 211 20.17 -18.39 -25.36
CA ALA A 211 19.83 -17.44 -26.40
C ALA A 211 20.81 -17.61 -27.56
N GLY A 212 20.45 -18.47 -28.52
CA GLY A 212 21.11 -18.65 -29.82
C GLY A 212 22.50 -19.27 -29.77
N GLU A 213 22.60 -20.52 -30.24
CA GLU A 213 23.75 -21.00 -31.03
C GLU A 213 23.41 -20.88 -32.52
#